data_AF-A0A1M3EBX2-F1
#
_entry.id   AF-A0A1M3EBX2-F1
#
_cell.length_a   1.000
_cell.length_b   1.000
_cell.length_c   1.000
_cell.angle_alpha   90.00
_cell.angle_beta   90.00
_cell.angle_gamma   90.00
#
_symmetry.space_group_name_H-M   'P 1'
#
loop_
_entity.id
_entity.type
_entity.pdbx_description
1 polymer ?
#
loop_
_entity_poly.entity_id
_entity_poly.type
_entity_poly.pdbx_seq_one_letter_code
_entity_poly.pdbx_strand_id
1 'polypeptide(L)'
;MNIIKSIVVALALSGTAAVIPHVAMAQTVALEKVSKNDLLAVQKVYNKEKDNASNFERFRVLMQKAIAVQKNNLLESGEAPEQTAKYEKLVDAFNKVILANRTNNKVEVNKAMTGFINVM
;
A
#
# COMPACT_ATOMS: atom_id res chain seq x y z
N MET A 1 -36.25 12.67 3.32
CA MET A 1 -35.19 11.96 4.10
C MET A 1 -34.90 10.68 3.33
N ASN A 2 -33.74 10.42 2.72
CA ASN A 2 -32.38 10.84 3.02
C ASN A 2 -31.62 11.29 1.76
N ILE A 3 -30.78 12.28 1.99
CA ILE A 3 -29.82 12.86 1.06
C ILE A 3 -28.53 12.06 1.21
N ILE A 4 -28.13 11.29 0.21
CA ILE A 4 -26.73 10.85 0.09
C ILE A 4 -26.07 11.74 -0.95
N LYS A 5 -25.49 12.82 -0.43
CA LYS A 5 -24.63 13.76 -1.11
C LYS A 5 -23.29 13.08 -1.41
N SER A 6 -22.87 13.20 -2.68
CA SER A 6 -21.51 13.62 -3.07
C SER A 6 -20.37 12.59 -2.85
N ILE A 7 -19.36 12.41 -3.69
CA ILE A 7 -18.69 13.29 -4.64
C ILE A 7 -18.13 12.42 -5.79
N VAL A 8 -18.30 12.94 -7.00
CA VAL A 8 -17.60 12.54 -8.23
C VAL A 8 -16.15 13.01 -8.14
N VAL A 9 -15.17 12.12 -8.32
CA VAL A 9 -13.85 12.50 -8.83
C VAL A 9 -13.69 11.85 -10.20
N ALA A 10 -14.02 12.63 -11.21
CA ALA A 10 -13.78 12.34 -12.61
C ALA A 10 -12.28 12.47 -12.89
N LEU A 11 -11.61 11.34 -13.18
CA LEU A 11 -10.30 11.38 -13.82
C LEU A 11 -10.54 11.54 -15.33
N ALA A 12 -10.54 12.79 -15.79
CA ALA A 12 -10.65 13.14 -17.19
C ALA A 12 -9.41 12.65 -17.96
N LEU A 13 -9.53 11.49 -18.62
CA LEU A 13 -8.63 11.06 -19.69
C LEU A 13 -9.17 11.64 -20.99
N SER A 14 -8.72 12.84 -21.35
CA SER A 14 -8.91 13.38 -22.69
C SER A 14 -8.05 12.59 -23.68
N GLY A 15 -8.68 12.01 -24.70
CA GLY A 15 -7.97 11.58 -25.91
C GLY A 15 -8.54 10.34 -26.58
N THR A 16 -9.37 10.59 -27.59
CA THR A 16 -9.75 9.70 -28.70
C THR A 16 -10.67 8.52 -28.40
N ALA A 17 -11.88 8.64 -28.96
CA ALA A 17 -12.91 7.65 -29.03
C ALA A 17 -12.49 6.43 -29.87
N ALA A 18 -12.68 5.23 -29.31
CA ALA A 18 -12.93 4.02 -30.09
C ALA A 18 -13.89 3.14 -29.26
N VAL A 19 -15.13 3.09 -29.76
CA VAL A 19 -16.27 2.31 -29.30
C VAL A 19 -15.94 0.83 -29.33
N ILE A 20 -16.10 0.08 -28.22
CA ILE A 20 -16.76 -1.25 -28.22
C ILE A 20 -17.46 -1.45 -26.85
N PRO A 21 -18.77 -1.77 -26.83
CA PRO A 21 -19.53 -2.05 -25.61
C PRO A 21 -19.32 -3.50 -25.14
N HIS A 22 -19.81 -3.78 -23.94
CA HIS A 22 -19.95 -5.10 -23.30
C HIS A 22 -18.83 -5.48 -22.33
N VAL A 23 -19.30 -6.01 -21.21
CA VAL A 23 -18.58 -6.53 -20.06
C VAL A 23 -18.08 -5.42 -19.14
N ALA A 24 -18.85 -5.22 -18.08
CA ALA A 24 -18.33 -4.88 -16.77
C ALA A 24 -17.17 -5.84 -16.45
N MET A 25 -15.98 -5.54 -16.96
CA MET A 25 -14.77 -6.11 -16.46
C MET A 25 -14.59 -5.45 -15.11
N ALA A 26 -15.12 -6.10 -14.08
CA ALA A 26 -14.38 -6.21 -12.85
C ALA A 26 -12.97 -6.65 -13.27
N GLN A 27 -12.09 -5.68 -13.56
CA GLN A 27 -10.67 -5.90 -13.41
C GLN A 27 -10.52 -6.15 -11.92
N THR A 28 -10.71 -7.42 -11.54
CA THR A 28 -9.92 -8.03 -10.49
C THR A 28 -8.48 -7.88 -10.96
N VAL A 29 -7.93 -6.69 -10.78
CA VAL A 29 -6.49 -6.50 -10.79
C VAL A 29 -6.05 -7.46 -9.71
N ALA A 30 -5.51 -8.61 -10.11
CA ALA A 30 -4.94 -9.56 -9.18
C ALA A 30 -3.91 -8.76 -8.40
N LEU A 31 -4.23 -8.41 -7.17
CA LEU A 31 -3.31 -7.65 -6.33
C LEU A 31 -2.15 -8.58 -6.07
N GLU A 32 -1.03 -8.34 -6.77
CA GLU A 32 0.17 -9.15 -6.58
C GLU A 32 0.54 -9.15 -5.10
N LYS A 33 0.62 -10.35 -4.52
CA LYS A 33 1.07 -10.52 -3.14
C LYS A 33 2.48 -9.99 -3.03
N VAL A 34 2.67 -8.98 -2.20
CA VAL A 34 3.99 -8.46 -1.87
C VAL A 34 4.70 -9.51 -1.00
N SER A 35 5.88 -9.96 -1.41
CA SER A 35 6.65 -10.88 -0.59
C SER A 35 7.45 -10.14 0.49
N LYS A 36 7.65 -10.79 1.64
CA LYS A 36 8.56 -10.32 2.69
C LYS A 36 9.99 -10.12 2.15
N ASN A 37 10.39 -10.93 1.18
CA ASN A 37 11.72 -10.89 0.57
C ASN A 37 11.93 -9.63 -0.28
N ASP A 38 10.91 -9.15 -1.00
CA ASP A 38 10.99 -7.92 -1.79
C ASP A 38 11.21 -6.70 -0.89
N LEU A 39 10.47 -6.64 0.22
CA LEU A 39 10.63 -5.59 1.22
C LEU A 39 12.04 -5.63 1.85
N LEU A 40 12.53 -6.82 2.21
CA LEU A 40 13.89 -7.01 2.77
C LEU A 40 14.98 -6.60 1.77
N ALA A 41 14.80 -6.90 0.49
CA ALA A 41 15.74 -6.52 -0.56
C ALA A 41 15.84 -4.99 -0.67
N VAL A 42 14.70 -4.30 -0.74
CA VAL A 42 14.68 -2.83 -0.82
C VAL A 42 15.23 -2.18 0.46
N GLN A 43 14.90 -2.72 1.64
CA GLN A 43 15.47 -2.25 2.91
C GLN A 43 17.00 -2.38 2.96
N LYS A 44 17.55 -3.50 2.48
CA LYS A 44 19.02 -3.69 2.42
C LYS A 44 19.68 -2.64 1.55
N VAL A 45 19.10 -2.29 0.40
CA VAL A 45 19.63 -1.25 -0.48
C VAL A 45 19.49 0.14 0.16
N TYR A 46 18.34 0.44 0.77
CA TYR A 46 18.10 1.68 1.54
C TYR A 46 19.19 1.92 2.60
N ASN A 47 19.63 0.86 3.29
CA ASN A 47 20.68 0.94 4.31
C ASN A 47 22.07 1.17 3.74
N LYS A 48 22.36 0.66 2.54
CA LYS A 48 23.68 0.79 1.90
C LYS A 48 23.93 2.15 1.27
N GLU A 49 22.90 2.79 0.71
CA GLU A 49 23.08 4.03 -0.06
C GLU A 49 23.12 5.29 0.83
N LYS A 50 23.93 6.28 0.43
CA LYS A 50 23.98 7.61 1.06
C LYS A 50 22.76 8.44 0.70
N ASP A 51 22.38 8.46 -0.58
CA ASP A 51 21.09 8.96 -1.05
C ASP A 51 20.15 7.77 -1.18
N ASN A 52 19.07 7.74 -0.39
CA ASN A 52 18.19 6.59 -0.31
C ASN A 52 16.72 6.95 -0.47
N ALA A 53 16.42 8.18 -0.94
CA ALA A 53 15.06 8.66 -1.15
C ALA A 53 14.30 7.78 -2.16
N SER A 54 14.96 7.38 -3.25
CA SER A 54 14.35 6.48 -4.24
C SER A 54 14.06 5.08 -3.67
N ASN A 55 14.90 4.55 -2.78
CA ASN A 55 14.63 3.24 -2.15
C ASN A 55 13.59 3.32 -1.06
N PHE A 56 13.53 4.42 -0.31
CA PHE A 56 12.43 4.67 0.59
C PHE A 56 11.10 4.69 -0.17
N GLU A 57 11.07 5.37 -1.33
CA GLU A 57 9.87 5.44 -2.16
C GLU A 57 9.46 4.07 -2.72
N ARG A 58 10.43 3.29 -3.21
CA ARG A 58 10.19 1.89 -3.60
C ARG A 58 9.61 1.07 -2.46
N PHE A 59 10.15 1.22 -1.25
CA PHE A 59 9.64 0.52 -0.07
C PHE A 59 8.23 0.96 0.26
N ARG A 60 7.94 2.28 0.21
CA ARG A 60 6.60 2.83 0.42
C ARG A 60 5.57 2.23 -0.55
N VAL A 61 5.91 2.13 -1.83
CA VAL A 61 5.05 1.51 -2.84
C VAL A 61 4.76 0.04 -2.51
N LEU A 62 5.77 -0.73 -2.09
CA LEU A 62 5.58 -2.12 -1.66
C LEU A 62 4.68 -2.22 -0.41
N MET A 63 4.85 -1.33 0.57
CA MET A 63 3.95 -1.30 1.73
C MET A 63 2.50 -1.01 1.34
N GLN A 64 2.29 -0.04 0.44
CA GLN A 64 0.94 0.31 -0.05
C GLN A 64 0.28 -0.86 -0.78
N LYS A 65 1.04 -1.59 -1.61
CA LYS A 65 0.56 -2.81 -2.26
C LYS A 65 0.18 -3.89 -1.23
N ALA A 66 1.00 -4.10 -0.20
CA ALA A 66 0.72 -5.07 0.86
C ALA A 66 -0.56 -4.72 1.64
N ILE A 67 -0.75 -3.45 1.97
CA ILE A 67 -1.98 -2.95 2.62
C ILE A 67 -3.20 -3.15 1.71
N ALA A 68 -3.07 -2.88 0.41
CA ALA A 68 -4.16 -3.09 -0.55
C ALA A 68 -4.57 -4.56 -0.64
N VAL A 69 -3.60 -5.49 -0.70
CA VAL A 69 -3.85 -6.94 -0.64
C VAL A 69 -4.57 -7.31 0.65
N GLN A 70 -4.08 -6.83 1.80
CA GLN A 70 -4.71 -7.14 3.08
C GLN A 70 -6.13 -6.57 3.19
N LYS A 71 -6.37 -5.38 2.63
CA LYS A 71 -7.71 -4.79 2.55
C LYS A 71 -8.65 -5.65 1.70
N ASN A 72 -8.16 -6.22 0.60
CA ASN A 72 -8.97 -7.13 -0.21
C ASN A 72 -9.31 -8.41 0.57
N ASN A 73 -8.32 -9.03 1.23
CA ASN A 73 -8.56 -10.19 2.09
C ASN A 73 -9.59 -9.90 3.18
N LEU A 74 -9.56 -8.71 3.77
CA LEU A 74 -10.53 -8.26 4.76
C LEU A 74 -11.96 -8.24 4.19
N LEU A 75 -12.14 -7.64 3.01
CA LEU A 75 -13.43 -7.57 2.32
C LEU A 75 -13.93 -8.98 1.93
N GLU A 76 -13.04 -9.83 1.41
CA GLU A 76 -13.37 -11.22 1.05
C GLU A 76 -13.74 -12.08 2.27
N SER A 77 -13.14 -11.79 3.44
CA SER A 77 -13.43 -12.50 4.69
C SER A 77 -14.72 -12.04 5.39
N GLY A 78 -15.44 -11.05 4.84
CA GLY A 78 -16.60 -10.46 5.51
C GLY A 78 -16.23 -9.72 6.80
N GLU A 79 -15.09 -9.04 6.80
CA GLU A 79 -14.57 -8.27 7.95
C GLU A 79 -14.26 -9.13 9.19
N ALA A 80 -13.72 -10.33 8.97
CA ALA A 80 -13.32 -11.22 10.06
C ALA A 80 -12.35 -10.52 11.03
N PRO A 81 -12.55 -10.61 12.37
CA PRO A 81 -11.77 -9.87 13.36
C PRO A 81 -10.24 -10.03 13.23
N GLU A 82 -9.80 -11.22 12.84
CA GLU A 82 -8.38 -11.53 12.59
C GLU A 82 -7.79 -10.77 11.39
N GLN A 83 -8.57 -10.60 10.31
CA GLN A 83 -8.16 -9.86 9.12
C GLN A 83 -8.19 -8.36 9.40
N THR A 84 -9.15 -7.89 10.21
CA THR A 84 -9.25 -6.50 10.67
C THR A 84 -8.03 -6.14 11.50
N ALA A 85 -7.70 -6.97 12.49
CA ALA A 85 -6.53 -6.77 13.34
C ALA A 85 -5.21 -6.79 12.54
N LYS A 86 -5.10 -7.66 11.51
CA LYS A 86 -3.93 -7.68 10.63
C LYS A 86 -3.84 -6.41 9.78
N TYR A 87 -4.95 -5.96 9.20
CA TYR A 87 -5.02 -4.72 8.42
C TYR A 87 -4.62 -3.50 9.26
N GLU A 88 -5.19 -3.36 10.46
CA GLU A 88 -4.87 -2.26 11.39
C GLU A 88 -3.39 -2.25 11.77
N LYS A 89 -2.80 -3.41 12.07
CA LYS A 89 -1.36 -3.52 12.37
C LYS A 89 -0.49 -3.10 11.18
N LEU A 90 -0.86 -3.46 9.95
CA LEU A 90 -0.11 -3.04 8.76
C LEU A 90 -0.19 -1.53 8.53
N VAL A 91 -1.37 -0.94 8.73
CA VAL A 91 -1.57 0.51 8.59
C VAL A 91 -0.81 1.28 9.68
N ASP A 92 -0.84 0.81 10.93
CA ASP A 92 -0.06 1.39 12.03
C ASP A 92 1.46 1.33 11.74
N ALA A 93 1.96 0.17 11.31
CA ALA A 93 3.37 0.02 10.95
C ALA A 93 3.77 0.92 9.77
N PHE A 94 2.90 1.08 8.78
CA PHE A 94 3.12 2.00 7.66
C PHE A 94 3.24 3.45 8.15
N ASN A 95 2.32 3.89 9.02
CA ASN A 95 2.37 5.23 9.58
C ASN A 95 3.67 5.47 10.38
N LYS A 96 4.14 4.47 11.14
CA LYS A 96 5.44 4.55 11.83
C LYS A 96 6.60 4.75 10.87
N VAL A 97 6.60 4.08 9.71
CA VAL A 97 7.63 4.27 8.67
C VAL A 97 7.59 5.69 8.10
N ILE A 98 6.41 6.20 7.78
CA ILE A 98 6.25 7.56 7.25
C ILE A 98 6.70 8.62 8.28
N LEU A 99 6.32 8.45 9.55
CA LEU A 99 6.72 9.35 10.64
C LEU A 99 8.24 9.31 10.86
N ALA A 100 8.85 8.12 10.87
CA ALA A 100 10.29 7.98 10.99
C ALA A 100 11.02 8.71 9.85
N ASN A 101 10.51 8.64 8.62
CA ASN A 101 11.13 9.32 7.47
C ASN A 101 11.12 10.85 7.62
N ARG A 102 10.12 11.43 8.28
CA ARG A 102 10.06 12.87 8.57
C ARG A 102 11.13 13.34 9.57
N THR A 103 11.65 12.44 10.39
CA THR A 103 12.71 12.75 11.37
C THR A 103 14.09 12.85 10.72
N ASN A 104 14.21 12.47 9.45
CA ASN A 104 15.47 12.34 8.71
C ASN A 104 16.53 11.46 9.41
N ASN A 105 16.09 10.59 10.34
CA ASN A 105 16.94 9.65 11.06
C ASN A 105 16.89 8.27 10.41
N LYS A 106 17.94 7.92 9.68
CA LYS A 106 18.05 6.65 8.95
C LYS A 106 17.90 5.41 9.85
N VAL A 107 18.35 5.48 11.11
CA VAL A 107 18.23 4.36 12.05
C VAL A 107 16.78 4.12 12.43
N GLU A 108 16.04 5.20 12.71
CA GLU A 108 14.60 5.14 13.02
C GLU A 108 13.79 4.66 11.81
N VAL A 109 14.11 5.14 10.61
CA VAL A 109 13.47 4.66 9.38
C VAL A 109 13.70 3.17 9.20
N ASN A 110 14.96 2.71 9.33
CA ASN A 110 15.29 1.30 9.20
C ASN A 110 14.56 0.43 10.24
N LYS A 111 14.48 0.87 11.49
CA LYS A 111 13.74 0.18 12.56
C LYS A 111 12.25 0.10 12.23
N ALA A 112 11.66 1.17 11.73
CA ALA A 112 10.26 1.20 11.32
C ALA A 112 10.01 0.28 10.11
N MET A 113 10.90 0.25 9.13
CA MET A 113 10.82 -0.66 7.97
C MET A 113 10.86 -2.12 8.41
N THR A 114 11.75 -2.48 9.34
CA THR A 114 11.78 -3.81 9.97
C THR A 114 10.47 -4.11 10.71
N GLY A 115 9.91 -3.12 11.41
CA GLY A 115 8.61 -3.23 12.07
C GLY A 115 7.50 -3.61 11.08
N PHE A 116 7.41 -2.92 9.95
CA PHE A 116 6.44 -3.25 8.89
C PHE A 116 6.64 -4.67 8.33
N ILE A 117 7.88 -5.05 8.02
CA ILE A 117 8.25 -6.38 7.51
C ILE A 117 7.85 -7.51 8.47
N ASN A 118 7.83 -7.25 9.77
CA ASN A 118 7.46 -8.25 10.79
C ASN A 118 5.95 -8.42 10.96
N VAL A 119 5.14 -7.47 10.48
CA VAL A 119 3.67 -7.58 10.52
C VAL A 119 3.12 -8.39 9.33
N MET A 120 3.87 -8.41 8.22
CA MET A 120 3.57 -9.22 7.02
C MET A 120 3.56 -10.72 7.33
#